data_AF-A0A6N7QP11-F1
#
_entry.id   AF-A0A6N7QP11-F1
#
_cell.length_a   1.000
_cell.length_b   1.000
_cell.length_c   1.000
_cell.angle_alpha   90.00
_cell.angle_beta   90.00
_cell.angle_gamma   90.00
#
_symmetry.space_group_name_H-M   'P 1'
#
loop_
_entity.id
_entity.type
_entity.pdbx_description
1 polymer ?
#
loop_
_entity_poly.entity_id
_entity_poly.type
_entity_poly.pdbx_seq_one_letter_code
_entity_poly.pdbx_strand_id
1 'polypeptide(L)'
;MVLHHHLRFWLGYLLGKYPLKPVDPDPFEVLRIQYYCKEGLDRNLEPSPVPINSISLKHKTGYAYDWYRIFNKSDKRLCHVEFGDVQHLTPKATFCKSRPIQENNQNNVLLPLNTARHFNFKKDPYPFAKKRSNGIWRGSAYKDKRLRFLKSVSDIEFVDAADTSRHSNLNYFGKSRNHLSVREQMRSQFIFSIEGNDVATNLKWIMASNSVPVMAIPEFETWFCEGKLVPGQHFIEILPDFSNIGDVLEYHLERPKLSAEIAEESKLFSAQFKNFTRQFGLARHVVERYFQLIR
;
A
#
# COMPACT_ATOMS: atom_id res chain seq x y z
N MET A 1 -3.12 -7.83 16.90
CA MET A 1 -2.15 -7.24 15.93
C MET A 1 -1.64 -5.88 16.41
N VAL A 2 -2.52 -4.96 16.82
CA VAL A 2 -2.15 -3.60 17.28
C VAL A 2 -1.25 -3.62 18.52
N LEU A 3 -1.61 -4.33 19.60
CA LEU A 3 -0.82 -4.36 20.85
C LEU A 3 0.63 -4.85 20.66
N HIS A 4 0.83 -5.94 19.92
CA HIS A 4 2.17 -6.47 19.63
C HIS A 4 3.04 -5.44 18.89
N HIS A 5 2.46 -4.71 17.93
CA HIS A 5 3.18 -3.66 17.21
C HIS A 5 3.60 -2.51 18.14
N HIS A 6 2.72 -2.08 19.05
CA HIS A 6 3.05 -1.07 20.06
C HIS A 6 4.19 -1.52 20.97
N LEU A 7 4.11 -2.73 21.55
CA LEU A 7 5.14 -3.26 22.43
C LEU A 7 6.49 -3.37 21.72
N ARG A 8 6.51 -3.91 20.50
CA ARG A 8 7.75 -4.06 19.71
C ARG A 8 8.37 -2.70 19.38
N PHE A 9 7.55 -1.69 19.05
CA PHE A 9 8.06 -0.34 18.82
C PHE A 9 8.67 0.23 20.10
N TRP A 10 7.94 0.26 21.21
CA TRP A 10 8.41 0.88 22.46
C TRP A 10 9.66 0.20 23.00
N LEU A 11 9.73 -1.13 22.97
CA LEU A 11 10.94 -1.86 23.36
C LEU A 11 12.14 -1.41 22.52
N GLY A 12 12.00 -1.34 21.19
CA GLY A 12 13.09 -0.88 20.33
C GLY A 12 13.45 0.59 20.57
N TYR A 13 12.46 1.43 20.78
CA TYR A 13 12.62 2.87 20.99
C TYR A 13 13.32 3.19 22.32
N LEU A 14 12.99 2.47 23.40
CA LEU A 14 13.62 2.60 24.71
C LEU A 14 15.05 2.05 24.74
N LEU A 15 15.29 0.97 23.98
CA LEU A 15 16.63 0.39 23.80
C LEU A 15 17.51 1.16 22.81
N GLY A 16 17.08 2.33 22.31
CA GLY A 16 17.87 3.14 21.37
C GLY A 16 18.08 2.49 19.99
N LYS A 17 17.24 1.52 19.59
CA LYS A 17 17.34 0.85 18.28
C LYS A 17 16.95 1.73 17.09
N TYR A 18 16.35 2.88 17.37
CA TYR A 18 15.88 3.81 16.35
C TYR A 18 16.60 5.17 16.46
N PRO A 19 16.87 5.85 15.33
CA PRO A 19 16.48 5.45 13.97
C PRO A 19 17.27 4.23 13.48
N LEU A 20 16.69 3.49 12.54
CA LEU A 20 17.39 2.39 11.88
C LEU A 20 18.57 2.94 11.07
N LYS A 21 19.63 2.15 10.93
CA LYS A 21 20.81 2.58 10.16
C LYS A 21 20.48 2.66 8.66
N PRO A 22 21.09 3.60 7.93
CA PRO A 22 21.03 3.57 6.47
C PRO A 22 21.69 2.28 5.96
N VAL A 23 21.31 1.88 4.75
CA VAL A 23 21.84 0.69 4.06
C VAL A 23 22.40 1.10 2.72
N ASP A 24 23.39 0.41 2.19
CA ASP A 24 23.88 0.71 0.84
C ASP A 24 22.82 0.29 -0.20
N PRO A 25 22.30 1.24 -0.99
CA PRO A 25 21.31 0.95 -2.01
C PRO A 25 21.99 0.29 -3.21
N ASP A 26 21.34 -0.73 -3.78
CA ASP A 26 21.74 -1.25 -5.08
C ASP A 26 21.29 -0.28 -6.22
N PRO A 27 21.73 -0.48 -7.47
CA PRO A 27 21.37 0.42 -8.57
C PRO A 27 19.86 0.59 -8.81
N PHE A 28 19.06 -0.46 -8.62
CA PHE A 28 17.61 -0.37 -8.76
C PHE A 28 16.99 0.43 -7.60
N GLU A 29 17.52 0.27 -6.40
CA GLU A 29 17.09 1.03 -5.23
C GLU A 29 17.47 2.50 -5.31
N VAL A 30 18.59 2.86 -5.95
CA VAL A 30 18.93 4.26 -6.25
C VAL A 30 17.86 4.91 -7.14
N LEU A 31 17.45 4.22 -8.21
CA LEU A 31 16.35 4.70 -9.06
C LEU A 31 15.04 4.81 -8.28
N ARG A 32 14.79 3.89 -7.35
CA ARG A 32 13.59 3.92 -6.50
C ARG A 32 13.61 5.09 -5.51
N ILE A 33 14.77 5.41 -4.94
CA ILE A 33 14.97 6.60 -4.08
C ILE A 33 14.66 7.88 -4.86
N GLN A 34 15.14 7.99 -6.11
CA GLN A 34 14.84 9.13 -6.99
C GLN A 34 13.35 9.19 -7.37
N TYR A 35 12.69 8.04 -7.48
CA TYR A 35 11.26 7.97 -7.74
C TYR A 35 10.41 8.44 -6.55
N TYR A 36 10.82 8.11 -5.32
CA TYR A 36 10.15 8.58 -4.11
C TYR A 36 10.37 10.07 -3.84
N CYS A 37 11.59 10.57 -4.09
CA CYS A 37 11.99 11.97 -3.96
C CYS A 37 12.51 12.48 -5.30
N LYS A 38 11.58 13.06 -6.07
CA LYS A 38 11.84 13.57 -7.42
C LYS A 38 12.61 14.90 -7.35
N GLU A 39 13.26 15.24 -8.44
CA GLU A 39 13.80 16.60 -8.66
C GLU A 39 12.67 17.63 -8.77
N GLY A 40 13.01 18.92 -8.65
CA GLY A 40 12.04 20.02 -8.84
C GLY A 40 11.12 20.27 -7.65
N LEU A 41 11.51 19.83 -6.45
CA LEU A 41 10.83 20.16 -5.20
C LEU A 41 10.78 21.69 -5.00
N ASP A 42 9.67 22.18 -4.43
CA ASP A 42 9.63 23.55 -3.93
C ASP A 42 10.61 23.70 -2.76
N ARG A 43 11.66 24.51 -2.97
CA ARG A 43 12.72 24.78 -1.99
C ARG A 43 12.25 25.69 -0.86
N ASN A 44 11.21 26.49 -1.10
CA ASN A 44 10.68 27.39 -0.09
C ASN A 44 9.69 26.64 0.82
N LEU A 45 10.14 26.30 2.02
CA LEU A 45 9.30 25.64 3.02
C LEU A 45 8.31 26.56 3.74
N GLU A 46 8.31 27.86 3.51
CA GLU A 46 7.29 28.74 4.09
C GLU A 46 5.92 28.58 3.39
N PRO A 47 4.80 28.68 4.11
CA PRO A 47 4.71 29.01 5.53
C PRO A 47 4.78 27.79 6.46
N SER A 48 5.28 28.02 7.67
CA SER A 48 5.06 27.13 8.84
C SER A 48 5.62 25.69 8.73
N PRO A 49 6.88 25.50 8.31
CA PRO A 49 7.47 24.17 8.40
C PRO A 49 7.64 23.75 9.87
N VAL A 50 7.64 22.45 10.12
CA VAL A 50 7.79 21.90 11.48
C VAL A 50 9.15 21.22 11.66
N PRO A 51 9.76 21.28 12.85
CA PRO A 51 10.95 20.48 13.15
C PRO A 51 10.60 18.99 13.13
N ILE A 52 11.46 18.14 12.56
CA ILE A 52 11.25 16.68 12.50
C ILE A 52 10.91 16.06 13.88
N ASN A 53 11.57 16.51 14.94
CA ASN A 53 11.37 15.99 16.30
C ASN A 53 10.14 16.56 17.03
N SER A 54 9.37 17.45 16.41
CA SER A 54 8.13 17.99 16.99
C SER A 54 6.94 17.02 16.88
N ILE A 55 7.06 15.97 16.05
CA ILE A 55 5.98 15.02 15.81
C ILE A 55 5.73 14.15 17.04
N SER A 56 4.55 14.28 17.65
CA SER A 56 4.17 13.49 18.83
C SER A 56 4.02 12.00 18.50
N LEU A 57 4.60 11.14 19.35
CA LEU A 57 4.41 9.68 19.29
C LEU A 57 2.96 9.22 19.50
N LYS A 58 2.10 10.08 20.06
CA LYS A 58 0.67 9.80 20.26
C LYS A 58 -0.17 10.17 19.03
N HIS A 59 0.34 11.05 18.16
CA HIS A 59 -0.37 11.48 16.97
C HIS A 59 -0.31 10.40 15.89
N LYS A 60 -1.48 9.82 15.53
CA LYS A 60 -1.61 8.75 14.52
C LYS A 60 -0.50 7.70 14.64
N THR A 61 -0.46 7.02 15.80
CA THR A 61 0.65 6.17 16.27
C THR A 61 1.33 5.28 15.22
N GLY A 62 0.60 4.67 14.28
CA GLY A 62 1.19 3.89 13.18
C GLY A 62 2.15 4.69 12.30
N TYR A 63 1.84 5.96 12.02
CA TYR A 63 2.68 6.87 11.26
C TYR A 63 3.83 7.40 12.10
N ALA A 64 3.55 7.87 13.33
CA ALA A 64 4.59 8.40 14.20
C ALA A 64 5.64 7.34 14.56
N TYR A 65 5.27 6.07 14.71
CA TYR A 65 6.25 5.02 14.97
C TYR A 65 7.18 4.80 13.80
N ASP A 66 6.64 4.79 12.58
CA ASP A 66 7.45 4.66 11.37
C ASP A 66 8.32 5.89 11.13
N TRP A 67 7.81 7.08 11.44
CA TRP A 67 8.59 8.32 11.45
C TRP A 67 9.85 8.18 12.32
N TYR A 68 9.70 7.76 13.58
CA TYR A 68 10.84 7.60 14.48
C TYR A 68 11.71 6.38 14.19
N ARG A 69 11.30 5.45 13.31
CA ARG A 69 12.21 4.45 12.73
C ARG A 69 13.17 5.06 11.71
N ILE A 70 12.80 6.19 11.10
CA ILE A 70 13.58 6.89 10.07
C ILE A 70 14.41 8.01 10.70
N PHE A 71 13.78 8.83 11.55
CA PHE A 71 14.35 10.06 12.07
C PHE A 71 14.86 9.95 13.51
N ASN A 72 15.92 10.70 13.83
CA ASN A 72 16.41 10.83 15.20
C ASN A 72 15.54 11.84 15.98
N LYS A 73 15.33 11.61 17.27
CA LYS A 73 14.64 12.56 18.17
C LYS A 73 15.41 13.87 18.34
N SER A 74 16.71 13.88 18.06
CA SER A 74 17.51 15.10 18.06
C SER A 74 17.49 15.85 16.73
N ASP A 75 16.87 15.30 15.68
CA ASP A 75 16.80 15.92 14.37
C ASP A 75 15.82 17.10 14.39
N LYS A 76 16.36 18.32 14.21
CA LYS A 76 15.62 19.58 14.23
C LYS A 76 15.46 20.20 12.85
N ARG A 77 15.86 19.50 11.77
CA ARG A 77 15.66 20.03 10.42
C ARG A 77 14.17 20.26 10.17
N LEU A 78 13.86 21.33 9.45
CA LEU A 78 12.49 21.78 9.18
C LEU A 78 11.94 21.07 7.94
N CYS A 79 10.69 20.62 8.00
CA CYS A 79 10.01 19.97 6.87
C CYS A 79 8.50 20.15 6.95
N HIS A 80 7.80 19.88 5.84
CA HIS A 80 6.37 19.60 5.85
C HIS A 80 6.10 18.10 5.96
N VAL A 81 5.04 17.74 6.67
CA VAL A 81 4.60 16.34 6.80
C VAL A 81 3.09 16.25 6.81
N GLU A 82 2.55 15.32 6.04
CA GLU A 82 1.11 15.04 6.00
C GLU A 82 0.86 13.54 6.25
N PHE A 83 0.47 13.21 7.48
CA PHE A 83 0.06 11.86 7.83
C PHE A 83 -1.39 11.60 7.42
N GLY A 84 -1.62 10.57 6.62
CA GLY A 84 -2.95 10.14 6.23
C GLY A 84 -2.98 9.53 4.84
N ASP A 85 -4.18 9.48 4.28
CA ASP A 85 -4.42 9.09 2.90
C ASP A 85 -4.40 10.37 2.04
N VAL A 86 -3.20 10.78 1.61
CA VAL A 86 -2.98 12.02 0.86
C VAL A 86 -3.35 11.78 -0.60
N GLN A 87 -4.45 12.41 -1.03
CA GLN A 87 -5.04 12.24 -2.37
C GLN A 87 -4.86 13.47 -3.27
N HIS A 88 -4.03 14.43 -2.85
CA HIS A 88 -3.85 15.69 -3.56
C HIS A 88 -2.37 16.05 -3.70
N LEU A 89 -2.08 16.97 -4.61
CA LEU A 89 -0.74 17.53 -4.77
C LEU A 89 -0.48 18.53 -3.66
N THR A 90 0.62 18.33 -2.95
CA THR A 90 1.05 19.25 -1.90
C THR A 90 1.75 20.46 -2.54
N PRO A 91 1.44 21.69 -2.10
CA PRO A 91 2.05 22.89 -2.69
C PRO A 91 3.54 23.01 -2.33
N LYS A 92 3.94 22.41 -1.21
CA LYS A 92 5.31 22.43 -0.67
C LYS A 92 5.88 21.04 -0.58
N ALA A 93 7.20 20.92 -0.62
CA ALA A 93 7.92 19.67 -0.45
C ALA A 93 7.55 19.01 0.90
N THR A 94 6.72 17.97 0.85
CA THR A 94 6.01 17.37 1.99
C THR A 94 6.23 15.87 2.05
N PHE A 95 6.62 15.37 3.22
CA PHE A 95 6.66 13.92 3.46
C PHE A 95 5.26 13.35 3.65
N CYS A 96 4.90 12.35 2.84
CA CYS A 96 3.61 11.70 2.87
C CYS A 96 3.71 10.18 2.79
N LYS A 97 2.61 9.49 3.15
CA LYS A 97 2.48 8.03 3.00
C LYS A 97 2.08 7.64 1.58
N SER A 98 1.18 8.42 1.00
CA SER A 98 0.61 8.22 -0.33
C SER A 98 0.64 9.51 -1.15
N ARG A 99 0.49 9.39 -2.46
CA ARG A 99 0.29 10.51 -3.38
C ARG A 99 -0.49 10.07 -4.63
N PRO A 100 -1.13 11.00 -5.36
CA PRO A 100 -1.67 10.73 -6.70
C PRO A 100 -0.57 10.32 -7.70
N ILE A 101 -0.86 9.34 -8.55
CA ILE A 101 -0.02 8.96 -9.69
C ILE A 101 -0.40 9.85 -10.88
N GLN A 102 0.22 11.02 -10.95
CA GLN A 102 0.04 11.98 -12.03
C GLN A 102 1.28 12.85 -12.18
N GLU A 103 1.27 13.72 -13.17
CA GLU A 103 2.29 14.75 -13.34
C GLU A 103 2.34 15.72 -12.14
N ASN A 104 3.46 16.41 -11.97
CA ASN A 104 3.63 17.46 -10.98
C ASN A 104 3.47 17.02 -9.50
N ASN A 105 3.65 15.73 -9.19
CA ASN A 105 3.59 15.19 -7.83
C ASN A 105 4.93 15.19 -7.07
N GLN A 106 5.96 15.90 -7.55
CA GLN A 106 7.31 15.91 -6.98
C GLN A 106 7.34 16.36 -5.52
N ASN A 107 6.48 17.30 -5.14
CA ASN A 107 6.36 17.79 -3.77
C ASN A 107 5.85 16.74 -2.79
N ASN A 108 5.14 15.72 -3.26
CA ASN A 108 4.69 14.60 -2.44
C ASN A 108 5.79 13.55 -2.32
N VAL A 109 6.60 13.65 -1.28
CA VAL A 109 7.78 12.79 -1.06
C VAL A 109 7.38 11.58 -0.23
N LEU A 110 7.52 10.39 -0.81
CA LEU A 110 7.02 9.15 -0.22
C LEU A 110 7.97 8.60 0.84
N LEU A 111 7.43 8.27 2.02
CA LEU A 111 8.11 7.51 3.08
C LEU A 111 7.32 6.23 3.42
N PRO A 112 7.98 5.18 3.95
CA PRO A 112 7.30 3.95 4.38
C PRO A 112 6.57 4.20 5.70
N LEU A 113 5.43 4.89 5.64
CA LEU A 113 4.62 5.23 6.80
C LEU A 113 3.42 4.28 6.94
N ASN A 114 2.96 4.10 8.18
CA ASN A 114 1.83 3.23 8.51
C ASN A 114 1.99 1.78 8.00
N THR A 115 3.23 1.30 7.97
CA THR A 115 3.66 -0.01 7.45
C THR A 115 2.97 -1.17 8.13
N ALA A 116 2.67 -1.06 9.43
CA ALA A 116 1.95 -2.09 10.18
C ALA A 116 0.57 -2.42 9.58
N ARG A 117 -0.07 -1.46 8.92
CA ARG A 117 -1.35 -1.64 8.22
C ARG A 117 -1.16 -2.16 6.81
N HIS A 118 -0.18 -1.63 6.08
CA HIS A 118 -0.06 -1.83 4.63
C HIS A 118 0.86 -3.01 4.23
N PHE A 119 1.86 -3.35 5.02
CA PHE A 119 2.90 -4.32 4.64
C PHE A 119 2.74 -5.64 5.40
N ASN A 120 1.50 -6.07 5.65
CA ASN A 120 1.24 -7.34 6.34
C ASN A 120 1.30 -8.52 5.36
N PHE A 121 2.51 -8.91 4.96
CA PHE A 121 2.74 -10.05 4.08
C PHE A 121 2.44 -11.36 4.82
N LYS A 122 1.35 -12.03 4.43
CA LYS A 122 0.95 -13.31 5.00
C LYS A 122 1.38 -14.45 4.10
N LYS A 123 1.86 -15.54 4.70
CA LYS A 123 2.19 -16.76 3.97
C LYS A 123 0.91 -17.35 3.38
N ASP A 124 0.91 -17.54 2.07
CA ASP A 124 -0.13 -18.25 1.36
C ASP A 124 0.23 -19.74 1.28
N PRO A 125 -0.55 -20.64 1.91
CA PRO A 125 -0.27 -22.08 1.88
C PRO A 125 -0.86 -22.78 0.65
N TYR A 126 -1.64 -22.08 -0.20
CA TYR A 126 -2.37 -22.70 -1.30
C TYR A 126 -1.62 -22.49 -2.62
N PRO A 127 -1.19 -23.56 -3.31
CA PRO A 127 -0.69 -23.46 -4.68
C PRO A 127 -1.77 -22.91 -5.62
N PHE A 128 -1.39 -22.12 -6.64
CA PHE A 128 -2.36 -21.49 -7.56
C PHE A 128 -3.33 -22.50 -8.19
N ALA A 129 -2.82 -23.64 -8.66
CA ALA A 129 -3.61 -24.72 -9.26
C ALA A 129 -4.59 -25.43 -8.31
N LYS A 130 -4.51 -25.18 -7.00
CA LYS A 130 -5.41 -25.76 -5.98
C LYS A 130 -6.41 -24.75 -5.42
N LYS A 131 -6.36 -23.50 -5.90
CA LYS A 131 -7.33 -22.46 -5.53
C LYS A 131 -8.61 -22.63 -6.33
N ARG A 132 -9.71 -22.08 -5.80
CA ARG A 132 -10.99 -21.96 -6.47
C ARG A 132 -10.84 -21.04 -7.69
N SER A 133 -11.36 -21.48 -8.82
CA SER A 133 -11.40 -20.71 -10.07
C SER A 133 -12.50 -19.65 -9.99
N ASN A 134 -12.28 -18.62 -9.17
CA ASN A 134 -13.25 -17.56 -8.92
C ASN A 134 -12.55 -16.24 -8.58
N GLY A 135 -13.29 -15.14 -8.74
CA GLY A 135 -12.97 -13.82 -8.19
C GLY A 135 -13.50 -13.69 -6.76
N ILE A 136 -12.78 -12.99 -5.89
CA ILE A 136 -13.25 -12.69 -4.53
C ILE A 136 -12.95 -11.25 -4.12
N TRP A 137 -13.87 -10.63 -3.39
CA TRP A 137 -13.65 -9.35 -2.72
C TRP A 137 -14.34 -9.29 -1.36
N ARG A 138 -13.62 -8.77 -0.36
CA ARG A 138 -14.18 -8.38 0.94
C ARG A 138 -13.59 -7.05 1.36
N GLY A 139 -14.44 -6.06 1.57
CA GLY A 139 -14.03 -4.76 2.06
C GLY A 139 -15.22 -3.90 2.45
N SER A 140 -14.94 -2.80 3.17
CA SER A 140 -15.99 -1.84 3.50
C SER A 140 -16.30 -0.95 2.28
N ALA A 141 -17.55 -0.97 1.83
CA ALA A 141 -18.07 -0.21 0.72
C ALA A 141 -18.69 1.12 1.16
N TYR A 142 -17.89 1.99 1.80
CA TYR A 142 -18.33 3.35 2.14
C TYR A 142 -18.24 4.35 0.97
N LYS A 143 -17.50 4.00 -0.08
CA LYS A 143 -17.22 4.86 -1.23
C LYS A 143 -18.07 4.42 -2.40
N ASP A 144 -18.57 5.39 -3.17
CA ASP A 144 -19.36 5.18 -4.38
C ASP A 144 -18.69 4.16 -5.33
N LYS A 145 -17.39 4.32 -5.57
CA LYS A 145 -16.59 3.37 -6.38
C LYS A 145 -16.76 1.90 -5.94
N ARG A 146 -16.77 1.62 -4.64
CA ARG A 146 -16.94 0.25 -4.12
C ARG A 146 -18.38 -0.23 -4.16
N LEU A 147 -19.35 0.68 -4.04
CA LEU A 147 -20.76 0.36 -4.23
C LEU A 147 -21.06 0.02 -5.69
N ARG A 148 -20.52 0.80 -6.64
CA ARG A 148 -20.58 0.51 -8.08
C ARG A 148 -19.92 -0.81 -8.42
N PHE A 149 -18.73 -1.09 -7.87
CA PHE A 149 -18.08 -2.39 -8.01
C PHE A 149 -19.00 -3.53 -7.57
N LEU A 150 -19.56 -3.48 -6.35
CA LEU A 150 -20.46 -4.52 -5.86
C LEU A 150 -21.68 -4.72 -6.75
N LYS A 151 -22.25 -3.63 -7.30
CA LYS A 151 -23.36 -3.70 -8.27
C LYS A 151 -22.92 -4.33 -9.60
N SER A 152 -21.73 -4.00 -10.10
CA SER A 152 -21.24 -4.51 -11.39
C SER A 152 -20.95 -6.01 -11.40
N VAL A 153 -20.71 -6.60 -10.23
CA VAL A 153 -20.36 -8.03 -10.09
C VAL A 153 -21.49 -8.88 -9.51
N SER A 154 -22.66 -8.30 -9.20
CA SER A 154 -23.72 -9.02 -8.49
C SER A 154 -24.27 -10.21 -9.25
N ASP A 155 -24.22 -10.14 -10.58
CA ASP A 155 -24.80 -11.14 -11.48
C ASP A 155 -23.72 -12.04 -12.13
N ILE A 156 -22.46 -11.89 -11.72
CA ILE A 156 -21.33 -12.70 -12.22
C ILE A 156 -21.13 -13.90 -11.29
N GLU A 157 -21.59 -15.09 -11.73
CA GLU A 157 -21.66 -16.30 -10.89
C GLU A 157 -20.33 -16.71 -10.25
N PHE A 158 -19.22 -16.54 -10.98
CA PHE A 158 -17.88 -16.89 -10.49
C PHE A 158 -17.19 -15.75 -9.71
N VAL A 159 -17.93 -14.72 -9.28
CA VAL A 159 -17.41 -13.65 -8.41
C VAL A 159 -18.12 -13.66 -7.06
N ASP A 160 -17.33 -13.91 -6.00
CA ASP A 160 -17.78 -13.81 -4.61
C ASP A 160 -17.37 -12.45 -4.02
N ALA A 161 -18.22 -11.43 -4.15
CA ALA A 161 -17.96 -10.09 -3.62
C ALA A 161 -19.01 -9.67 -2.59
N ALA A 162 -18.56 -9.13 -1.44
CA ALA A 162 -19.48 -8.69 -0.41
C ALA A 162 -18.96 -7.51 0.43
N ASP A 163 -19.87 -6.61 0.80
CA ASP A 163 -19.59 -5.51 1.73
C ASP A 163 -19.36 -6.05 3.15
N THR A 164 -18.31 -5.55 3.80
CA THR A 164 -17.98 -5.82 5.20
C THR A 164 -18.02 -4.57 6.08
N SER A 165 -18.66 -3.48 5.61
CA SER A 165 -18.85 -2.25 6.38
C SER A 165 -19.81 -2.44 7.56
N ARG A 166 -19.94 -1.42 8.42
CA ARG A 166 -20.96 -1.40 9.49
C ARG A 166 -22.40 -1.40 8.96
N HIS A 167 -22.61 -1.13 7.67
CA HIS A 167 -23.91 -1.15 7.02
C HIS A 167 -24.25 -2.54 6.45
N SER A 168 -23.31 -3.50 6.49
CA SER A 168 -23.56 -4.88 6.12
C SER A 168 -24.31 -5.65 7.21
N ASN A 169 -24.74 -6.89 6.91
CA ASN A 169 -25.35 -7.77 7.90
C ASN A 169 -24.35 -8.14 9.02
N LEU A 170 -24.61 -7.69 10.24
CA LEU A 170 -23.72 -7.89 11.39
C LEU A 170 -24.12 -9.12 12.21
N ASN A 171 -23.14 -9.74 12.86
CA ASN A 171 -23.38 -10.74 13.91
C ASN A 171 -23.58 -10.07 15.27
N TYR A 172 -23.90 -10.87 16.29
CA TYR A 172 -24.13 -10.39 17.66
C TYR A 172 -22.93 -9.61 18.25
N PHE A 173 -21.72 -9.83 17.75
CA PHE A 173 -20.50 -9.12 18.18
C PHE A 173 -20.19 -7.87 17.33
N GLY A 174 -21.13 -7.40 16.52
CA GLY A 174 -20.97 -6.22 15.67
C GLY A 174 -20.00 -6.42 14.49
N LYS A 175 -19.61 -7.66 14.17
CA LYS A 175 -18.76 -7.97 13.01
C LYS A 175 -19.62 -8.37 11.83
N SER A 176 -19.26 -7.90 10.64
CA SER A 176 -19.91 -8.31 9.40
C SER A 176 -19.88 -9.84 9.23
N ARG A 177 -21.03 -10.44 8.91
CA ARG A 177 -21.15 -11.86 8.57
C ARG A 177 -20.44 -12.20 7.25
N ASN A 178 -20.23 -11.20 6.40
CA ASN A 178 -19.50 -11.35 5.15
C ASN A 178 -17.98 -11.35 5.35
N HIS A 179 -17.49 -11.06 6.57
CA HIS A 179 -16.06 -10.99 6.83
C HIS A 179 -15.36 -12.31 6.51
N LEU A 180 -14.31 -12.25 5.69
CA LEU A 180 -13.35 -13.33 5.51
C LEU A 180 -11.96 -12.87 5.91
N SER A 181 -11.23 -13.73 6.61
CA SER A 181 -9.81 -13.53 6.86
C SER A 181 -9.02 -13.53 5.55
N VAL A 182 -7.85 -12.90 5.57
CA VAL A 182 -6.93 -12.90 4.43
C VAL A 182 -6.62 -14.31 3.93
N ARG A 183 -6.45 -15.29 4.83
CA ARG A 183 -6.16 -16.68 4.48
C ARG A 183 -7.36 -17.36 3.80
N GLU A 184 -8.59 -16.97 4.15
CA GLU A 184 -9.79 -17.48 3.47
C GLU A 184 -9.90 -16.92 2.06
N GLN A 185 -9.63 -15.63 1.87
CA GLN A 185 -9.62 -14.99 0.55
C GLN A 185 -8.53 -15.58 -0.37
N MET A 186 -7.38 -15.98 0.18
CA MET A 186 -6.31 -16.68 -0.56
C MET A 186 -6.74 -18.06 -1.12
N ARG A 187 -7.94 -18.57 -0.83
CA ARG A 187 -8.45 -19.76 -1.50
C ARG A 187 -8.95 -19.49 -2.92
N SER A 188 -9.11 -18.24 -3.32
CA SER A 188 -9.52 -17.85 -4.68
C SER A 188 -8.31 -17.54 -5.56
N GLN A 189 -8.40 -17.90 -6.84
CA GLN A 189 -7.36 -17.58 -7.83
C GLN A 189 -7.24 -16.07 -8.03
N PHE A 190 -8.35 -15.36 -8.09
CA PHE A 190 -8.41 -13.93 -8.38
C PHE A 190 -8.93 -13.16 -7.17
N ILE A 191 -8.22 -12.11 -6.74
CA ILE A 191 -8.63 -11.27 -5.61
C ILE A 191 -8.66 -9.81 -6.05
N PHE A 192 -9.81 -9.17 -5.92
CA PHE A 192 -9.98 -7.79 -6.34
C PHE A 192 -9.30 -6.81 -5.38
N SER A 193 -8.60 -5.83 -5.93
CA SER A 193 -7.96 -4.74 -5.18
C SER A 193 -8.58 -3.39 -5.55
N ILE A 194 -9.74 -3.12 -4.96
CA ILE A 194 -10.51 -1.90 -5.24
C ILE A 194 -10.11 -0.80 -4.27
N GLU A 195 -9.60 0.31 -4.80
CA GLU A 195 -9.20 1.49 -4.02
C GLU A 195 -10.36 2.10 -3.23
N GLY A 196 -10.03 2.80 -2.16
CA GLY A 196 -10.98 3.41 -1.25
C GLY A 196 -10.83 4.92 -1.22
N ASN A 197 -10.19 5.43 -0.16
CA ASN A 197 -9.69 6.79 -0.11
C ASN A 197 -8.46 6.93 -1.01
N ASP A 198 -7.46 6.10 -0.75
CA ASP A 198 -6.27 5.94 -1.58
C ASP A 198 -6.07 4.46 -1.92
N VAL A 199 -4.81 4.01 -1.95
CA VAL A 199 -4.43 2.63 -2.26
C VAL A 199 -5.22 1.60 -1.47
N ALA A 200 -5.65 0.55 -2.17
CA ALA A 200 -6.27 -0.59 -1.54
C ALA A 200 -5.26 -1.29 -0.60
N THR A 201 -5.59 -1.37 0.69
CA THR A 201 -4.70 -1.99 1.70
C THR A 201 -4.42 -3.47 1.39
N ASN A 202 -5.29 -4.13 0.62
CA ASN A 202 -5.13 -5.54 0.30
C ASN A 202 -4.09 -5.85 -0.78
N LEU A 203 -3.77 -4.90 -1.66
CA LEU A 203 -2.91 -5.13 -2.81
C LEU A 203 -1.60 -5.84 -2.44
N LYS A 204 -0.89 -5.33 -1.42
CA LYS A 204 0.42 -5.84 -1.03
C LYS A 204 0.40 -7.30 -0.56
N TRP A 205 -0.65 -7.71 0.14
CA TRP A 205 -0.76 -9.10 0.59
C TRP A 205 -1.32 -10.01 -0.49
N ILE A 206 -2.13 -9.50 -1.43
CA ILE A 206 -2.53 -10.26 -2.63
C ILE A 206 -1.29 -10.53 -3.46
N MET A 207 -0.50 -9.51 -3.75
CA MET A 207 0.70 -9.64 -4.56
C MET A 207 1.75 -10.56 -3.93
N ALA A 208 1.85 -10.59 -2.60
CA ALA A 208 2.73 -11.53 -1.92
C ALA A 208 2.17 -12.96 -1.76
N SER A 209 0.96 -13.21 -2.25
CA SER A 209 0.27 -14.50 -2.22
C SER A 209 0.41 -15.24 -3.54
N ASN A 210 -0.08 -16.47 -3.63
CA ASN A 210 -0.18 -17.19 -4.89
C ASN A 210 -1.46 -16.84 -5.66
N SER A 211 -2.22 -15.80 -5.29
CA SER A 211 -3.40 -15.33 -6.02
C SER A 211 -3.06 -14.13 -6.91
N VAL A 212 -3.84 -13.92 -7.97
CA VAL A 212 -3.66 -12.81 -8.91
C VAL A 212 -4.46 -11.59 -8.45
N PRO A 213 -3.83 -10.40 -8.33
CA PRO A 213 -4.55 -9.16 -8.12
C PRO A 213 -5.36 -8.78 -9.36
N VAL A 214 -6.61 -8.39 -9.14
CA VAL A 214 -7.48 -7.83 -10.19
C VAL A 214 -7.86 -6.41 -9.79
N MET A 215 -7.50 -5.41 -10.60
CA MET A 215 -7.69 -4.00 -10.27
C MET A 215 -7.65 -3.11 -11.51
N ALA A 216 -8.22 -1.91 -11.40
CA ALA A 216 -7.95 -0.85 -12.36
C ALA A 216 -6.51 -0.35 -12.21
N ILE A 217 -6.03 0.41 -13.20
CA ILE A 217 -4.77 1.17 -13.08
C ILE A 217 -4.81 1.99 -11.77
N PRO A 218 -3.76 1.89 -10.92
CA PRO A 218 -3.77 2.58 -9.63
C PRO A 218 -3.79 4.10 -9.83
N GLU A 219 -4.64 4.79 -9.09
CA GLU A 219 -4.71 6.26 -9.08
C GLU A 219 -3.75 6.85 -8.04
N PHE A 220 -3.39 6.06 -7.02
CA PHE A 220 -2.51 6.46 -5.95
C PHE A 220 -1.36 5.48 -5.76
N GLU A 221 -0.25 5.99 -5.23
CA GLU A 221 0.90 5.18 -4.85
C GLU A 221 1.37 5.48 -3.44
N THR A 222 2.12 4.54 -2.89
CA THR A 222 2.82 4.60 -1.61
C THR A 222 4.27 4.16 -1.80
N TRP A 223 4.96 3.90 -0.70
CA TRP A 223 6.26 3.22 -0.71
C TRP A 223 6.28 1.91 -1.52
N PHE A 224 5.14 1.28 -1.81
CA PHE A 224 5.09 0.04 -2.59
C PHE A 224 5.24 0.24 -4.11
N CYS A 225 5.37 1.47 -4.60
CA CYS A 225 5.55 1.79 -6.02
C CYS A 225 4.41 1.29 -6.92
N GLU A 226 3.16 1.52 -6.53
CA GLU A 226 1.97 1.14 -7.29
C GLU A 226 2.00 1.71 -8.72
N GLY A 227 2.53 2.93 -8.89
CA GLY A 227 2.73 3.55 -10.22
C GLY A 227 3.81 2.90 -11.09
N LYS A 228 4.48 1.84 -10.61
CA LYS A 228 5.41 0.99 -11.38
C LYS A 228 4.83 -0.39 -11.73
N LEU A 229 3.58 -0.67 -11.34
CA LEU A 229 2.91 -1.90 -11.70
C LEU A 229 2.56 -1.91 -13.19
N VAL A 230 2.64 -3.08 -13.83
CA VAL A 230 2.46 -3.26 -15.27
C VAL A 230 1.25 -4.16 -15.47
N PRO A 231 0.18 -3.68 -16.13
CA PRO A 231 -0.98 -4.49 -16.50
C PRO A 231 -0.58 -5.75 -17.28
N GLY A 232 -1.21 -6.89 -16.99
CA GLY A 232 -0.92 -8.16 -17.66
C GLY A 232 0.39 -8.83 -17.25
N GLN A 233 1.23 -8.16 -16.46
CA GLN A 233 2.43 -8.74 -15.85
C GLN A 233 2.26 -8.86 -14.33
N HIS A 234 1.97 -7.76 -13.63
CA HIS A 234 1.88 -7.76 -12.17
C HIS A 234 0.45 -7.95 -11.64
N PHE A 235 -0.56 -7.65 -12.46
CA PHE A 235 -1.98 -7.77 -12.12
C PHE A 235 -2.84 -7.88 -13.39
N ILE A 236 -4.08 -8.31 -13.22
CA ILE A 236 -5.10 -8.29 -14.28
C ILE A 236 -5.84 -6.97 -14.22
N GLU A 237 -5.82 -6.23 -15.34
CA GLU A 237 -6.48 -4.93 -15.44
C GLU A 237 -7.98 -5.07 -15.69
N ILE A 238 -8.76 -4.25 -14.99
CA ILE A 238 -10.19 -4.02 -15.24
C ILE A 238 -10.45 -2.53 -15.43
N LEU A 239 -11.50 -2.18 -16.17
CA LEU A 239 -11.85 -0.79 -16.42
C LEU A 239 -12.28 -0.07 -15.12
N PRO A 240 -12.05 1.25 -14.97
CA PRO A 240 -12.46 2.02 -13.78
C PRO A 240 -13.98 2.04 -13.52
N ASP A 241 -14.79 1.77 -14.55
CA ASP A 241 -16.24 1.65 -14.46
C ASP A 241 -16.73 0.22 -14.20
N PHE A 242 -15.82 -0.76 -14.16
CA PHE A 242 -16.06 -2.18 -13.93
C PHE A 242 -16.85 -2.91 -15.01
N SER A 243 -17.05 -2.29 -16.18
CA SER A 243 -17.87 -2.84 -17.26
C SER A 243 -17.34 -4.14 -17.88
N ASN A 244 -16.02 -4.39 -17.79
CA ASN A 244 -15.36 -5.53 -18.44
C ASN A 244 -14.99 -6.69 -17.49
N ILE A 245 -15.45 -6.70 -16.22
CA ILE A 245 -15.00 -7.70 -15.24
C ILE A 245 -15.31 -9.12 -15.69
N GLY A 246 -16.52 -9.36 -16.23
CA GLY A 246 -16.96 -10.68 -16.68
C GLY A 246 -16.01 -11.27 -17.73
N ASP A 247 -15.88 -10.57 -18.86
CA ASP A 247 -15.05 -10.98 -19.99
C ASP A 247 -13.58 -11.19 -19.60
N VAL A 248 -13.02 -10.26 -18.80
CA VAL A 248 -11.62 -10.33 -18.37
C VAL A 248 -11.37 -11.54 -17.48
N LEU A 249 -12.24 -11.80 -16.52
CA LEU A 249 -12.06 -12.95 -15.64
C LEU A 249 -12.28 -14.27 -16.38
N GLU A 250 -13.27 -14.35 -17.26
CA GLU A 250 -13.51 -15.56 -18.08
C GLU A 250 -12.28 -15.89 -18.94
N TYR A 251 -11.71 -14.89 -19.62
CA TYR A 251 -10.48 -15.04 -20.39
C TYR A 251 -9.32 -15.65 -19.57
N HIS A 252 -9.17 -15.22 -18.31
CA HIS A 252 -8.10 -15.66 -17.42
C HIS A 252 -8.39 -17.00 -16.72
N LEU A 253 -9.66 -17.33 -16.49
CA LEU A 253 -10.10 -18.64 -15.99
C LEU A 253 -9.79 -19.74 -17.00
N GLU A 254 -9.97 -19.46 -18.30
CA GLU A 254 -9.62 -20.37 -19.39
C GLU A 254 -8.11 -20.49 -19.64
N ARG A 255 -7.31 -19.58 -19.08
CA ARG A 255 -5.84 -19.51 -19.27
C ARG A 255 -5.08 -19.61 -17.94
N PRO A 256 -5.19 -20.74 -17.21
CA PRO A 256 -4.60 -20.88 -15.89
C PRO A 256 -3.07 -20.76 -15.87
N LYS A 257 -2.38 -21.08 -16.97
CA LYS A 257 -0.91 -20.89 -17.08
C LYS A 257 -0.53 -19.41 -17.06
N LEU A 258 -1.16 -18.60 -17.92
CA LEU A 258 -0.98 -17.15 -17.96
C LEU A 258 -1.29 -16.52 -16.60
N SER A 259 -2.40 -16.90 -15.98
CA SER A 259 -2.78 -16.39 -14.66
C SER A 259 -1.78 -16.79 -13.57
N ALA A 260 -1.19 -17.99 -13.64
CA ALA A 260 -0.13 -18.40 -12.72
C ALA A 260 1.17 -17.60 -12.92
N GLU A 261 1.52 -17.27 -14.17
CA GLU A 261 2.68 -16.43 -14.49
C GLU A 261 2.51 -15.02 -13.91
N ILE A 262 1.33 -14.40 -14.08
CA ILE A 262 1.01 -13.10 -13.47
C ILE A 262 1.11 -13.16 -11.94
N ALA A 263 0.62 -14.24 -11.32
CA ALA A 263 0.74 -14.43 -9.88
C ALA A 263 2.22 -14.53 -9.42
N GLU A 264 3.09 -15.12 -10.24
CA GLU A 264 4.52 -15.21 -9.94
C GLU A 264 5.22 -13.85 -10.06
N GLU A 265 5.03 -13.15 -11.18
CA GLU A 265 5.55 -11.81 -11.40
C GLU A 265 5.12 -10.83 -10.30
N SER A 266 3.84 -10.91 -9.90
CA SER A 266 3.28 -10.18 -8.77
C SER A 266 4.01 -10.47 -7.44
N LYS A 267 4.31 -11.73 -7.15
CA LYS A 267 5.10 -12.13 -5.97
C LYS A 267 6.52 -11.63 -6.02
N LEU A 268 7.17 -11.73 -7.17
CA LEU A 268 8.54 -11.25 -7.40
C LEU A 268 8.60 -9.75 -7.15
N PHE A 269 7.68 -8.97 -7.73
CA PHE A 269 7.57 -7.54 -7.47
C PHE A 269 7.40 -7.24 -5.98
N SER A 270 6.51 -7.97 -5.27
CA SER A 270 6.26 -7.74 -3.85
C SER A 270 7.45 -8.08 -2.94
N ALA A 271 8.34 -8.98 -3.37
CA ALA A 271 9.38 -9.56 -2.51
C ALA A 271 10.41 -8.51 -2.05
N GLN A 272 10.70 -7.52 -2.89
CA GLN A 272 11.65 -6.43 -2.59
C GLN A 272 11.24 -5.59 -1.37
N PHE A 273 9.97 -5.64 -0.95
CA PHE A 273 9.42 -4.85 0.15
C PHE A 273 9.32 -5.60 1.49
N LYS A 274 9.66 -6.90 1.52
CA LYS A 274 9.48 -7.75 2.73
C LYS A 274 10.48 -7.44 3.84
N ASN A 275 11.69 -6.97 3.51
CA ASN A 275 12.70 -6.60 4.51
C ASN A 275 12.49 -5.17 5.01
N PHE A 276 11.70 -5.03 6.08
CA PHE A 276 11.39 -3.73 6.68
C PHE A 276 12.60 -2.94 7.14
N THR A 277 13.59 -3.59 7.75
CA THR A 277 14.80 -2.90 8.21
C THR A 277 15.51 -2.25 7.02
N ARG A 278 15.61 -2.97 5.89
CA ARG A 278 16.13 -2.42 4.65
C ARG A 278 15.28 -1.27 4.12
N GLN A 279 13.94 -1.40 4.11
CA GLN A 279 13.05 -0.32 3.65
C GLN A 279 13.23 0.98 4.43
N PHE A 280 13.32 0.91 5.77
CA PHE A 280 13.57 2.09 6.59
C PHE A 280 15.00 2.63 6.42
N GLY A 281 15.98 1.77 6.17
CA GLY A 281 17.33 2.20 5.80
C GLY A 281 17.36 2.99 4.49
N LEU A 282 16.62 2.55 3.47
CA LEU A 282 16.47 3.27 2.20
C LEU A 282 15.69 4.58 2.35
N ALA A 283 14.66 4.61 3.21
CA ALA A 283 13.92 5.82 3.51
C ALA A 283 14.82 6.94 4.06
N ARG A 284 15.93 6.60 4.74
CA ARG A 284 16.93 7.59 5.16
C ARG A 284 17.63 8.25 3.98
N HIS A 285 17.90 7.52 2.89
CA HIS A 285 18.43 8.13 1.67
C HIS A 285 17.43 9.06 1.00
N VAL A 286 16.14 8.70 1.01
CA VAL A 286 15.06 9.60 0.55
C VAL A 286 15.04 10.90 1.36
N VAL A 287 15.20 10.79 2.68
CA VAL A 287 15.28 11.96 3.58
C VAL A 287 16.50 12.83 3.30
N GLU A 288 17.69 12.24 3.18
CA GLU A 288 18.89 13.04 2.91
C GLU A 288 18.83 13.69 1.53
N ARG A 289 18.30 12.98 0.53
CA ARG A 289 18.04 13.54 -0.79
C ARG A 289 17.05 14.70 -0.73
N TYR A 290 15.94 14.55 0.00
CA TYR A 290 14.98 15.65 0.22
C TYR A 290 15.71 16.90 0.73
N PHE A 291 16.50 16.77 1.80
CA PHE A 291 17.24 17.89 2.38
C PHE A 291 18.36 18.44 1.51
N GLN A 292 18.88 17.68 0.54
CA GLN A 292 19.80 18.20 -0.45
C GLN A 292 19.09 19.04 -1.51
N LEU A 293 17.86 18.67 -1.89
CA LEU A 293 17.11 19.30 -2.97
C LEU A 293 16.36 20.57 -2.55
N ILE A 294 16.02 20.71 -1.27
CA ILE A 294 15.38 21.91 -0.72
C ILE A 294 16.38 22.94 -0.16
N ARG A 295 17.69 22.65 -0.25
CA ARG A 295 18.75 23.60 0.10
C ARG A 295 18.84 24.75 -0.90
#